data_AF-A0A0H3AZ98-F1
#
_entry.id   AF-A0A0H3AZ98-F1
#
_cell.length_a   1.000
_cell.length_b   1.000
_cell.length_c   1.000
_cell.angle_alpha   90.00
_cell.angle_beta   90.00
_cell.angle_gamma   90.00
#
_symmetry.space_group_name_H-M   'P 1'
#
loop_
_entity.id
_entity.type
_entity.pdbx_description
1 polymer ?
#
loop_
_entity_poly.entity_id
_entity_poly.type
_entity_poly.pdbx_seq_one_letter_code
_entity_poly.pdbx_strand_id
1 'polypeptide(L)'
;MFCILFNQNVLRILKDSILISEISAEIAGFAKVYCVTPAAALFVIIYAKMINYLTFEKIFYYLSAFFISFFVLFTFVIYPNIHIFHVHPDNLADWMERYPHFKWYISLVGNWGYIVYYSLAELWPNIFYVLLFWQFANELTTTEEAKRFYTLFSLFGNSSLILVGFLMMNLSSEDTIIKKFMSISDSKITLVQVSTTIVAIVAIICCLLVRFISKNVFTNPLFYAKAKSGRSTSERMGLIKSFKYIAKSKYLWLLLICSAAFGFAINLVEAVWKAKIKELYPTVNTYAEFNSLYILWTGVAIMVMTIIGNNIMRMHNWFVAAVISPVIIMVTGILFFVLIVFDQQILSLFDGAILMSPLALAVSIGGIQNILAKGTKYSIWDTSREMLYIPLDEELKTKGKAAVDVISAKVGKSSSGLVQSIIFTLVPTATFTLISPILMLVFTFVCLAWIYAVRKIYFEYQKIA
;
A
#
# COMPACT_ATOMS: atom_id res chain seq x y z
N MET A 1 12.03 11.76 1.57
CA MET A 1 11.46 10.52 1.01
C MET A 1 11.94 9.27 1.73
N PHE A 2 13.26 9.01 1.79
CA PHE A 2 13.82 7.78 2.38
C PHE A 2 13.29 7.46 3.79
N CYS A 3 13.39 8.37 4.77
CA CYS A 3 12.90 8.12 6.14
C CYS A 3 11.39 7.80 6.20
N ILE A 4 10.58 8.48 5.38
CA ILE A 4 9.14 8.27 5.33
C ILE A 4 8.81 6.88 4.77
N LEU A 5 9.49 6.49 3.69
CA LEU A 5 9.32 5.18 3.07
C LEU A 5 9.91 4.06 3.94
N PHE A 6 11.01 4.32 4.64
CA PHE A 6 11.59 3.41 5.62
C PHE A 6 10.55 3.06 6.70
N ASN A 7 9.97 4.08 7.36
CA ASN A 7 8.92 3.87 8.37
C ASN A 7 7.70 3.16 7.79
N GLN A 8 7.27 3.56 6.59
CA GLN A 8 6.16 2.92 5.89
C GLN A 8 6.41 1.41 5.66
N ASN A 9 7.63 1.02 5.28
CA ASN A 9 7.93 -0.37 4.98
C ASN A 9 8.03 -1.22 6.26
N VAL A 10 8.59 -0.68 7.36
CA VAL A 10 8.57 -1.36 8.66
C VAL A 10 7.14 -1.55 9.14
N LEU A 11 6.32 -0.48 9.13
CA LEU A 11 4.91 -0.55 9.51
C LEU A 11 4.10 -1.49 8.61
N ARG A 12 4.44 -1.59 7.32
CA ARG A 12 3.81 -2.53 6.40
C ARG A 12 4.07 -3.98 6.79
N ILE A 13 5.28 -4.31 7.25
CA ILE A 13 5.60 -5.66 7.74
C ILE A 13 4.80 -5.93 9.02
N LEU A 14 4.97 -5.06 10.02
CA LEU A 14 4.40 -5.26 11.35
C LEU A 14 2.88 -5.34 11.33
N LYS A 15 2.19 -4.45 10.60
CA LYS A 15 0.71 -4.44 10.61
C LYS A 15 0.11 -5.74 10.08
N ASP A 16 0.73 -6.32 9.03
CA ASP A 16 0.26 -7.55 8.41
C ASP A 16 0.64 -8.73 9.32
N SER A 17 1.87 -8.78 9.83
CA SER A 17 2.32 -9.82 10.76
C SER A 17 1.49 -9.87 12.05
N ILE A 18 1.16 -8.72 12.64
CA ILE A 18 0.36 -8.68 13.88
C ILE A 18 -1.09 -9.07 13.56
N LEU A 19 -1.75 -8.38 12.63
CA LEU A 19 -3.18 -8.57 12.39
C LEU A 19 -3.49 -10.00 11.90
N ILE A 20 -2.70 -10.50 10.96
CA ILE A 20 -3.01 -11.75 10.26
C ILE A 20 -2.65 -12.93 11.14
N SER A 21 -1.45 -12.95 11.74
CA SER A 21 -1.02 -14.06 12.60
C SER A 21 -1.88 -14.16 13.85
N GLU A 22 -2.16 -13.05 14.54
CA GLU A 22 -2.92 -13.07 15.81
C GLU A 22 -4.42 -13.28 15.61
N ILE A 23 -5.02 -12.73 14.55
CA ILE A 23 -6.46 -12.88 14.27
C ILE A 23 -6.69 -13.81 13.08
N SER A 24 -6.65 -13.25 11.86
CA SER A 24 -6.88 -13.98 10.62
C SER A 24 -6.64 -13.08 9.41
N ALA A 25 -6.52 -13.66 8.22
CA ALA A 25 -6.36 -12.87 6.99
C ALA A 25 -7.67 -12.16 6.57
N GLU A 26 -8.82 -12.74 6.89
CA GLU A 26 -10.16 -12.30 6.46
C GLU A 26 -10.51 -10.93 7.02
N ILE A 27 -10.13 -10.68 8.28
CA ILE A 27 -10.42 -9.41 8.96
C ILE A 27 -9.76 -8.21 8.28
N ALA A 28 -8.66 -8.42 7.54
CA ALA A 28 -7.98 -7.35 6.82
C ALA A 28 -8.87 -6.72 5.74
N GLY A 29 -9.75 -7.51 5.10
CA GLY A 29 -10.74 -7.00 4.15
C GLY A 29 -11.75 -6.08 4.83
N PHE A 30 -12.28 -6.50 5.97
CA PHE A 30 -13.22 -5.72 6.78
C PHE A 30 -12.57 -4.43 7.33
N ALA A 31 -11.35 -4.51 7.87
CA ALA A 31 -10.64 -3.36 8.40
C ALA A 31 -10.41 -2.29 7.32
N LYS A 32 -10.09 -2.68 6.08
CA LYS A 32 -9.92 -1.73 4.95
C LYS A 32 -11.21 -0.97 4.63
N VAL A 33 -12.33 -1.68 4.60
CA VAL A 33 -13.63 -1.08 4.22
C VAL A 33 -14.19 -0.24 5.37
N TYR A 34 -14.27 -0.81 6.58
CA TYR A 34 -15.04 -0.22 7.67
C TYR A 34 -14.21 0.63 8.63
N CYS A 35 -12.88 0.51 8.64
CA CYS A 35 -12.01 1.30 9.51
C CYS A 35 -11.13 2.27 8.71
N VAL A 36 -10.32 1.75 7.78
CA VAL A 36 -9.35 2.56 7.02
C VAL A 36 -10.05 3.58 6.12
N THR A 37 -11.11 3.19 5.40
CA THR A 37 -11.80 4.10 4.47
C THR A 37 -12.50 5.26 5.20
N PRO A 38 -13.31 5.03 6.26
CA PRO A 38 -13.89 6.11 7.05
C PRO A 38 -12.82 6.97 7.76
N ALA A 39 -11.78 6.36 8.34
CA ALA A 39 -10.70 7.11 8.98
C ALA A 39 -9.93 7.98 7.98
N ALA A 40 -9.74 7.52 6.74
CA ALA A 40 -9.15 8.33 5.67
C ALA A 40 -10.05 9.53 5.30
N ALA A 41 -11.37 9.33 5.23
CA ALA A 41 -12.31 10.42 4.96
C ALA A 41 -12.32 11.45 6.10
N LEU A 42 -12.34 11.00 7.35
CA LEU A 42 -12.25 11.86 8.53
C LEU A 42 -10.93 12.65 8.54
N PHE A 43 -9.81 11.99 8.23
CA PHE A 43 -8.51 12.64 8.14
C PHE A 43 -8.51 13.79 7.12
N VAL A 44 -9.14 13.64 5.96
CA VAL A 44 -9.21 14.70 4.95
C VAL A 44 -9.93 15.94 5.51
N ILE A 45 -11.02 15.75 6.25
CA ILE A 45 -11.77 16.85 6.89
C ILE A 45 -10.89 17.56 7.93
N ILE A 46 -10.24 16.80 8.81
CA ILE A 46 -9.34 17.34 9.85
C ILE A 46 -8.19 18.11 9.19
N TYR A 47 -7.55 17.53 8.20
CA TYR A 47 -6.41 18.10 7.51
C TYR A 47 -6.78 19.40 6.75
N ALA A 48 -7.94 19.43 6.09
CA ALA A 48 -8.44 20.66 5.44
C ALA A 48 -8.62 21.81 6.45
N LYS A 49 -9.07 21.49 7.68
CA LYS A 49 -9.13 22.47 8.77
C LYS A 49 -7.73 22.87 9.23
N MET A 50 -6.80 21.92 9.40
CA MET A 50 -5.44 22.20 9.87
C MET A 50 -4.66 23.15 8.95
N ILE A 51 -4.76 22.99 7.62
CA ILE A 51 -4.06 23.88 6.66
C ILE A 51 -4.42 25.35 6.86
N ASN A 52 -5.68 25.65 7.25
CA ASN A 52 -6.13 27.04 7.38
C ASN A 52 -5.56 27.74 8.63
N TYR A 53 -5.14 26.97 9.64
CA TYR A 53 -4.70 27.53 10.93
C TYR A 53 -3.21 27.28 11.24
N LEU A 54 -2.57 26.33 10.55
CA LEU A 54 -1.22 25.86 10.87
C LEU A 54 -0.31 25.88 9.65
N THR A 55 0.98 26.16 9.88
CA THR A 55 2.01 26.03 8.85
C THR A 55 2.32 24.56 8.56
N PHE A 56 2.83 24.26 7.37
CA PHE A 56 3.19 22.90 6.95
C PHE A 56 4.07 22.17 7.97
N GLU A 57 5.10 22.84 8.51
CA GLU A 57 5.97 22.27 9.55
C GLU A 57 5.19 21.82 10.79
N LYS A 58 4.30 22.68 11.31
CA LYS A 58 3.49 22.36 12.49
C LYS A 58 2.57 21.19 12.20
N ILE A 59 1.95 21.16 11.03
CA ILE A 59 1.10 20.05 10.60
C ILE A 59 1.90 18.74 10.56
N PHE A 60 3.09 18.76 9.96
CA PHE A 60 3.96 17.60 9.89
C PHE A 60 4.33 17.08 11.30
N TYR A 61 4.69 17.97 12.22
CA TYR A 61 5.05 17.58 13.59
C TYR A 61 3.86 17.04 14.38
N TYR A 62 2.70 17.69 14.34
CA TYR A 62 1.53 17.21 15.08
C TYR A 62 1.05 15.87 14.55
N LEU A 63 1.04 15.66 13.23
CA LEU A 63 0.67 14.37 12.65
C LEU A 63 1.71 13.30 12.99
N SER A 64 3.01 13.59 12.83
CA SER A 64 4.07 12.65 13.19
C SER A 64 4.00 12.26 14.66
N ALA A 65 3.83 13.24 15.56
CA ALA A 65 3.69 13.01 16.99
C ALA A 65 2.46 12.16 17.32
N PHE A 66 1.30 12.43 16.71
CA PHE A 66 0.08 11.65 16.92
C PHE A 66 0.26 10.17 16.51
N PHE A 67 0.75 9.92 15.30
CA PHE A 67 0.94 8.54 14.80
C PHE A 67 2.00 7.78 15.62
N ILE A 68 3.15 8.40 15.87
CA ILE A 68 4.24 7.76 16.61
C ILE A 68 3.87 7.55 18.07
N SER A 69 3.20 8.51 18.71
CA SER A 69 2.71 8.34 20.09
C SER A 69 1.74 7.17 20.20
N PHE A 70 0.83 7.02 19.24
CA PHE A 70 -0.06 5.86 19.21
C PHE A 70 0.72 4.56 19.00
N PHE A 71 1.65 4.49 18.05
CA PHE A 71 2.42 3.26 17.83
C PHE A 71 3.25 2.87 19.05
N VAL A 72 3.87 3.83 19.74
CA VAL A 72 4.60 3.60 20.99
C VAL A 72 3.65 3.13 22.09
N LEU A 73 2.51 3.81 22.28
CA LEU A 73 1.50 3.41 23.26
C LEU A 73 1.00 1.98 23.01
N PHE A 74 0.67 1.67 21.76
CA PHE A 74 0.25 0.33 21.38
C PHE A 74 1.33 -0.69 21.70
N THR A 75 2.56 -0.46 21.26
CA THR A 75 3.64 -1.45 21.36
C THR A 75 4.13 -1.70 22.79
N PHE A 76 4.17 -0.67 23.65
CA PHE A 76 4.71 -0.80 25.00
C PHE A 76 3.64 -0.99 26.08
N VAL A 77 2.38 -0.59 25.83
CA VAL A 77 1.30 -0.67 26.83
C VAL A 77 0.23 -1.66 26.41
N ILE A 78 -0.32 -1.55 25.20
CA ILE A 78 -1.47 -2.36 24.77
C ILE A 78 -1.03 -3.78 24.41
N TYR A 79 0.01 -3.92 23.59
CA TYR A 79 0.47 -5.18 23.02
C TYR A 79 1.00 -6.16 24.07
N PRO A 80 1.73 -5.76 25.13
CA PRO A 80 2.09 -6.70 26.20
C PRO A 80 0.91 -7.09 27.09
N ASN A 81 -0.15 -6.27 27.15
CA ASN A 81 -1.28 -6.43 28.06
C ASN A 81 -2.60 -6.71 27.31
N ILE A 82 -2.55 -7.45 26.21
CA ILE A 82 -3.71 -7.73 25.34
C ILE A 82 -4.89 -8.31 26.13
N HIS A 83 -4.63 -9.20 27.10
CA HIS A 83 -5.65 -9.83 27.93
C HIS A 83 -6.50 -8.84 28.73
N ILE A 84 -6.01 -7.62 28.99
CA ILE A 84 -6.73 -6.58 29.73
C ILE A 84 -7.57 -5.72 28.77
N PHE A 85 -7.04 -5.44 27.57
CA PHE A 85 -7.63 -4.47 26.65
C PHE A 85 -8.56 -5.10 25.61
N HIS A 86 -8.34 -6.35 25.23
CA HIS A 86 -9.17 -7.07 24.25
C HIS A 86 -10.22 -7.91 24.97
N VAL A 87 -11.30 -8.21 24.24
CA VAL A 87 -12.34 -9.11 24.73
C VAL A 87 -11.73 -10.51 24.93
N HIS A 88 -12.06 -11.15 26.05
CA HIS A 88 -11.57 -12.50 26.33
C HIS A 88 -11.87 -13.45 25.16
N PRO A 89 -10.92 -14.29 24.73
CA PRO A 89 -11.08 -15.15 23.55
C PRO A 89 -12.35 -16.01 23.58
N ASP A 90 -12.70 -16.55 24.75
CA ASP A 90 -13.88 -17.41 24.92
C ASP A 90 -15.18 -16.65 24.66
N ASN A 91 -15.35 -15.48 25.30
CA ASN A 91 -16.51 -14.61 25.08
C ASN A 91 -16.61 -14.16 23.62
N LEU A 92 -15.46 -13.90 22.99
CA LEU A 92 -15.42 -13.49 21.59
C LEU A 92 -15.85 -14.63 20.66
N ALA A 93 -15.39 -15.85 20.92
CA ALA A 93 -15.78 -17.05 20.19
C ALA A 93 -17.28 -17.32 20.32
N ASP A 94 -17.83 -17.24 21.54
CA ASP A 94 -19.25 -17.42 21.80
C ASP A 94 -20.12 -16.42 21.03
N TRP A 95 -19.71 -15.14 21.00
CA TRP A 95 -20.43 -14.11 20.26
C TRP A 95 -20.36 -14.32 18.74
N MET A 96 -19.21 -14.77 18.24
CA MET A 96 -19.00 -15.09 16.83
C MET A 96 -19.82 -16.31 16.39
N GLU A 97 -20.01 -17.30 17.27
CA GLU A 97 -20.86 -18.46 17.02
C GLU A 97 -22.34 -18.09 17.07
N ARG A 98 -22.75 -17.24 18.01
CA ARG A 98 -24.14 -16.79 18.16
C ARG A 98 -24.61 -15.91 17.00
N TYR A 99 -23.71 -15.13 16.41
CA TYR A 99 -24.01 -14.24 15.28
C TYR A 99 -23.05 -14.47 14.11
N PRO A 100 -23.18 -15.60 13.39
CA PRO A 100 -22.22 -16.02 12.38
C PRO A 100 -22.09 -15.01 11.23
N HIS A 101 -23.18 -14.39 10.77
CA HIS A 101 -23.14 -13.34 9.74
C HIS A 101 -22.40 -12.07 10.18
N PHE A 102 -22.35 -11.79 11.49
CA PHE A 102 -21.63 -10.65 12.05
C PHE A 102 -20.25 -11.00 12.61
N LYS A 103 -19.80 -12.25 12.46
CA LYS A 103 -18.55 -12.81 12.99
C LYS A 103 -17.36 -11.86 12.86
N TRP A 104 -17.11 -11.34 11.66
CA TRP A 104 -15.95 -10.49 11.39
C TRP A 104 -16.11 -9.06 11.92
N TYR A 105 -17.34 -8.54 12.02
CA TYR A 105 -17.60 -7.25 12.66
C TYR A 105 -17.39 -7.33 14.17
N ILE A 106 -17.81 -8.43 14.80
CA ILE A 106 -17.56 -8.70 16.22
C ILE A 106 -16.06 -8.83 16.47
N SER A 107 -15.34 -9.56 15.60
CA SER A 107 -13.89 -9.71 15.69
C SER A 107 -13.13 -8.37 15.56
N LEU A 108 -13.63 -7.44 14.73
CA LEU A 108 -13.07 -6.07 14.63
C LEU A 108 -13.16 -5.31 15.95
N VAL A 109 -14.29 -5.41 16.65
CA VAL A 109 -14.50 -4.72 17.93
C VAL A 109 -13.75 -5.42 19.06
N GLY A 110 -13.77 -6.75 19.08
CA GLY A 110 -13.10 -7.56 20.10
C GLY A 110 -11.59 -7.37 20.16
N ASN A 111 -10.97 -7.15 18.99
CA ASN A 111 -9.52 -6.96 18.83
C ASN A 111 -9.15 -5.53 18.41
N TRP A 112 -9.87 -4.53 18.93
CA TRP A 112 -9.76 -3.14 18.47
C TRP A 112 -8.33 -2.59 18.46
N GLY A 113 -7.45 -2.99 19.40
CA GLY A 113 -6.07 -2.52 19.46
C GLY A 113 -5.29 -2.84 18.19
N TYR A 114 -5.42 -4.09 17.70
CA TYR A 114 -4.83 -4.53 16.44
C TYR A 114 -5.41 -3.79 15.23
N ILE A 115 -6.73 -3.54 15.24
CA ILE A 115 -7.42 -2.86 14.14
C ILE A 115 -7.02 -1.39 14.04
N VAL A 116 -6.88 -0.69 15.17
CA VAL A 116 -6.45 0.71 15.18
C VAL A 116 -4.98 0.81 14.75
N TYR A 117 -4.11 -0.09 15.23
CA TYR A 117 -2.72 -0.18 14.75
C TYR A 117 -2.66 -0.41 13.24
N TYR A 118 -3.40 -1.39 12.74
CA TYR A 118 -3.50 -1.67 11.31
C TYR A 118 -4.00 -0.47 10.51
N SER A 119 -5.03 0.21 11.01
CA SER A 119 -5.66 1.33 10.32
C SER A 119 -4.71 2.52 10.22
N LEU A 120 -4.02 2.88 11.31
CA LEU A 120 -3.02 3.96 11.29
C LEU A 120 -1.80 3.59 10.43
N ALA A 121 -1.34 2.34 10.49
CA ALA A 121 -0.27 1.87 9.62
C ALA A 121 -0.64 1.91 8.13
N GLU A 122 -1.92 1.69 7.78
CA GLU A 122 -2.40 1.86 6.39
C GLU A 122 -2.65 3.31 5.96
N LEU A 123 -2.91 4.20 6.91
CA LEU A 123 -3.02 5.63 6.62
C LEU A 123 -1.66 6.30 6.44
N TRP A 124 -0.61 5.79 7.08
CA TRP A 124 0.74 6.38 7.04
C TRP A 124 1.25 6.67 5.61
N PRO A 125 1.22 5.73 4.64
CA PRO A 125 1.66 6.01 3.27
C PRO A 125 0.87 7.14 2.61
N ASN A 126 -0.43 7.20 2.86
CA ASN A 126 -1.29 8.21 2.24
C ASN A 126 -1.01 9.61 2.80
N ILE A 127 -0.73 9.69 4.10
CA ILE A 127 -0.52 10.96 4.79
C ILE A 127 0.91 11.45 4.60
N PHE A 128 1.91 10.66 4.97
CA PHE A 128 3.29 11.13 4.99
C PHE A 128 3.93 11.10 3.61
N TYR A 129 3.65 10.07 2.80
CA TYR A 129 4.25 9.95 1.47
C TYR A 129 3.43 10.67 0.40
N VAL A 130 2.16 10.30 0.20
CA VAL A 130 1.37 10.86 -0.91
C VAL A 130 1.04 12.34 -0.68
N LEU A 131 0.62 12.71 0.53
CA LEU A 131 0.19 14.07 0.82
C LEU A 131 1.35 14.97 1.24
N LEU A 132 1.97 14.73 2.40
CA LEU A 132 2.93 15.65 2.99
C LEU A 132 4.24 15.73 2.21
N PHE A 133 4.84 14.59 1.84
CA PHE A 133 6.12 14.61 1.12
C PHE A 133 5.99 15.26 -0.26
N TRP A 134 4.99 14.89 -1.05
CA TRP A 134 4.83 15.50 -2.38
C TRP A 134 4.38 16.96 -2.31
N GLN A 135 3.54 17.34 -1.34
CA GLN A 135 3.26 18.76 -1.11
C GLN A 135 4.55 19.54 -0.83
N PHE A 136 5.40 19.05 0.07
CA PHE A 136 6.67 19.67 0.43
C PHE A 136 7.64 19.74 -0.76
N ALA A 137 7.78 18.64 -1.50
CA ALA A 137 8.63 18.58 -2.68
C ALA A 137 8.17 19.57 -3.77
N ASN A 138 6.86 19.66 -4.02
CA ASN A 138 6.27 20.58 -5.01
C ASN A 138 6.37 22.05 -4.58
N GLU A 139 6.54 22.34 -3.29
CA GLU A 139 6.79 23.70 -2.79
C GLU A 139 8.25 24.12 -2.94
N LEU A 140 9.19 23.16 -2.95
CA LEU A 140 10.63 23.41 -3.02
C LEU A 140 11.21 23.33 -4.43
N THR A 141 10.58 22.58 -5.33
CA THR A 141 11.13 22.29 -6.66
C THR A 141 10.41 23.07 -7.75
N THR A 142 11.18 23.63 -8.69
CA THR A 142 10.63 24.22 -9.92
C THR A 142 10.25 23.13 -10.92
N THR A 143 9.42 23.46 -11.91
CA THR A 143 8.96 22.53 -12.96
C THR A 143 10.11 21.94 -13.78
N GLU A 144 11.16 22.71 -14.03
CA GLU A 144 12.35 22.27 -14.78
C GLU A 144 13.19 21.27 -13.96
N GLU A 145 13.38 21.58 -12.69
CA GLU A 145 14.13 20.76 -11.73
C GLU A 145 13.39 19.44 -11.40
N ALA A 146 12.05 19.47 -11.37
CA ALA A 146 11.20 18.33 -11.01
C ALA A 146 11.50 17.06 -11.84
N LYS A 147 11.74 17.19 -13.15
CA LYS A 147 12.03 16.03 -14.03
C LYS A 147 13.26 15.23 -13.56
N ARG A 148 14.31 15.93 -13.12
CA ARG A 148 15.55 15.31 -12.63
C ARG A 148 15.41 14.85 -11.18
N PHE A 149 14.93 15.73 -10.30
CA PHE A 149 14.89 15.43 -8.86
C PHE A 149 13.84 14.40 -8.48
N TYR A 150 12.67 14.33 -9.14
CA TYR A 150 11.64 13.36 -8.77
C TYR A 150 12.07 11.93 -9.08
N THR A 151 12.77 11.73 -10.19
CA THR A 151 13.36 10.44 -10.54
C THR A 151 14.38 10.02 -9.48
N LEU A 152 15.25 10.94 -9.05
CA LEU A 152 16.23 10.69 -7.99
C LEU A 152 15.57 10.43 -6.62
N PHE A 153 14.52 11.17 -6.26
CA PHE A 153 13.75 10.95 -5.05
C PHE A 153 13.11 9.56 -5.05
N SER A 154 12.55 9.12 -6.19
CA SER A 154 11.97 7.79 -6.33
C SER A 154 13.02 6.68 -6.16
N LEU A 155 14.15 6.77 -6.86
CA LEU A 155 15.24 5.79 -6.75
C LEU A 155 15.80 5.71 -5.32
N PHE A 156 16.15 6.87 -4.74
CA PHE A 156 16.67 6.93 -3.37
C PHE A 156 15.60 6.55 -2.35
N GLY A 157 14.33 6.85 -2.61
CA GLY A 157 13.22 6.44 -1.77
C GLY A 157 13.05 4.92 -1.74
N ASN A 158 13.10 4.27 -2.91
CA ASN A 158 12.88 2.84 -3.05
C ASN A 158 14.03 1.99 -2.49
N SER A 159 15.25 2.53 -2.35
CA SER A 159 16.35 1.83 -1.66
C SER A 159 16.02 1.52 -0.19
N SER A 160 15.11 2.28 0.42
CA SER A 160 14.61 1.99 1.78
C SER A 160 13.92 0.63 1.90
N LEU A 161 13.29 0.11 0.84
CA LEU A 161 12.65 -1.21 0.86
C LEU A 161 13.67 -2.31 1.12
N ILE A 162 14.83 -2.21 0.47
CA ILE A 162 15.91 -3.21 0.56
C ILE A 162 16.52 -3.17 1.95
N LEU A 163 16.84 -1.97 2.45
CA LEU A 163 17.40 -1.81 3.79
C LEU A 163 16.43 -2.31 4.87
N VAL A 164 15.15 -1.95 4.78
CA VAL A 164 14.13 -2.42 5.72
C VAL A 164 13.94 -3.93 5.63
N GLY A 165 13.95 -4.50 4.42
CA GLY A 165 13.85 -5.94 4.22
C GLY A 165 14.99 -6.70 4.92
N PHE A 166 16.25 -6.26 4.74
CA PHE A 166 17.39 -6.85 5.45
C PHE A 166 17.30 -6.66 6.97
N LEU A 167 16.98 -5.45 7.43
CA LEU A 167 16.88 -5.13 8.84
C LEU A 167 15.80 -5.98 9.53
N MET A 168 14.59 -5.99 8.97
CA MET A 168 13.45 -6.69 9.56
C MET A 168 13.57 -8.21 9.47
N MET A 169 14.21 -8.73 8.42
CA MET A 169 14.53 -10.16 8.32
C MET A 169 15.44 -10.56 9.49
N ASN A 170 16.56 -9.86 9.68
CA ASN A 170 17.45 -10.11 10.81
C ASN A 170 16.77 -9.96 12.18
N LEU A 171 15.92 -8.94 12.36
CA LEU A 171 15.17 -8.73 13.60
C LEU A 171 14.15 -9.84 13.89
N SER A 172 13.59 -10.44 12.84
CA SER A 172 12.54 -11.46 12.96
C SER A 172 13.11 -12.86 13.21
N SER A 173 14.30 -13.16 12.68
CA SER A 173 14.97 -14.44 12.82
C SER A 173 15.22 -14.83 14.29
N GLU A 174 15.35 -16.13 14.54
CA GLU A 174 15.50 -16.70 15.89
C GLU A 174 16.83 -16.28 16.56
N ASP A 175 17.91 -16.20 15.79
CA ASP A 175 19.29 -15.92 16.25
C ASP A 175 19.68 -14.42 16.24
N THR A 176 18.85 -13.56 16.83
CA THR A 176 19.17 -12.12 16.87
C THR A 176 20.22 -11.80 17.95
N ILE A 177 21.23 -10.99 17.62
CA ILE A 177 22.18 -10.40 18.59
C ILE A 177 21.42 -9.68 19.73
N ILE A 178 20.30 -9.05 19.39
CA ILE A 178 19.45 -8.32 20.33
C ILE A 178 18.73 -9.26 21.31
N LYS A 179 18.26 -10.43 20.87
CA LYS A 179 17.67 -11.45 21.76
C LYS A 179 18.73 -12.01 22.73
N LYS A 180 19.96 -12.19 22.27
CA LYS A 180 21.11 -12.59 23.10
C LYS A 180 21.49 -11.52 24.14
N PHE A 181 21.31 -10.24 23.83
CA PHE A 181 21.59 -9.12 24.74
C PHE A 181 20.44 -8.81 25.72
N MET A 182 19.18 -8.98 25.30
CA MET A 182 18.02 -8.50 26.06
C MET A 182 17.39 -9.54 26.98
N SER A 183 17.70 -10.83 26.88
CA SER A 183 17.19 -11.90 27.77
C SER A 183 15.68 -11.84 28.05
N ILE A 184 14.87 -11.43 27.06
CA ILE A 184 13.40 -11.37 27.17
C ILE A 184 12.79 -12.64 26.57
N SER A 185 11.84 -13.24 27.29
CA SER A 185 11.23 -14.54 26.95
C SER A 185 10.31 -14.52 25.73
N ASP A 186 9.70 -13.38 25.39
CA ASP A 186 8.73 -13.30 24.30
C ASP A 186 9.31 -12.71 23.00
N SER A 187 9.47 -13.57 22.01
CA SER A 187 10.08 -13.25 20.72
C SER A 187 9.23 -12.31 19.85
N LYS A 188 7.90 -12.32 20.01
CA LYS A 188 6.99 -11.46 19.21
C LYS A 188 6.91 -10.05 19.76
N ILE A 189 6.83 -9.90 21.08
CA ILE A 189 6.80 -8.59 21.74
C ILE A 189 8.10 -7.85 21.47
N THR A 190 9.24 -8.55 21.60
CA THR A 190 10.57 -7.97 21.35
C THR A 190 10.70 -7.43 19.92
N LEU A 191 10.22 -8.19 18.91
CA LEU A 191 10.23 -7.76 17.51
C LEU A 191 9.46 -6.44 17.32
N VAL A 192 8.24 -6.37 17.85
CA VAL A 192 7.38 -5.19 17.69
C VAL A 192 7.96 -3.98 18.43
N GLN A 193 8.51 -4.17 19.64
CA GLN A 193 9.15 -3.13 20.45
C GLN A 193 10.38 -2.51 19.78
N VAL A 194 11.32 -3.36 19.34
CA VAL A 194 12.53 -2.88 18.68
C VAL A 194 12.18 -2.16 17.38
N SER A 195 11.32 -2.76 16.55
CA SER A 195 10.93 -2.19 15.26
C SER A 195 10.20 -0.85 15.42
N THR A 196 9.30 -0.73 16.42
CA THR A 196 8.60 0.53 16.71
C THR A 196 9.56 1.60 17.24
N THR A 197 10.56 1.22 18.03
CA THR A 197 11.60 2.15 18.51
C THR A 197 12.40 2.72 17.35
N ILE A 198 12.78 1.88 16.39
CA ILE A 198 13.46 2.32 15.17
C ILE A 198 12.56 3.27 14.36
N VAL A 199 11.27 2.95 14.20
CA VAL A 199 10.30 3.83 13.52
C VAL A 199 10.20 5.19 14.21
N ALA A 200 10.19 5.22 15.54
CA ALA A 200 10.16 6.46 16.32
C ALA A 200 11.45 7.30 16.12
N ILE A 201 12.63 6.68 16.18
CA ILE A 201 13.92 7.34 15.94
C ILE A 201 13.96 7.93 14.53
N VAL A 202 13.59 7.14 13.52
CA VAL A 202 13.57 7.59 12.11
C VAL A 202 12.52 8.69 11.88
N ALA A 203 11.39 8.66 12.60
CA ALA A 203 10.40 9.74 12.56
C ALA A 203 10.94 11.04 13.17
N ILE A 204 11.67 10.97 14.28
CA ILE A 204 12.34 12.13 14.89
C ILE A 204 13.38 12.71 13.92
N ILE A 205 14.21 11.85 13.30
CA ILE A 205 15.17 12.28 12.26
C ILE A 205 14.43 12.96 11.11
N CYS A 206 13.29 12.40 10.67
CA CYS A 206 12.48 12.99 9.62
C CYS A 206 11.97 14.39 10.01
N CYS A 207 11.48 14.57 11.24
CA CYS A 207 11.05 15.88 11.75
C CYS A 207 12.23 16.88 11.80
N LEU A 208 13.42 16.45 12.24
CA LEU A 208 14.61 17.29 12.26
C LEU A 208 15.05 17.71 10.85
N LEU A 209 14.98 16.80 9.88
CA LEU A 209 15.27 17.10 8.48
C LEU A 209 14.26 18.09 7.89
N VAL A 210 12.96 17.92 8.15
CA VAL A 210 11.93 18.88 7.71
C VAL A 210 12.18 20.24 8.33
N ARG A 211 12.55 20.31 9.61
CA ARG A 211 12.93 21.57 10.28
C ARG A 211 14.15 22.22 9.65
N PHE A 212 15.19 21.44 9.39
CA PHE A 212 16.44 21.91 8.80
C PHE A 212 16.19 22.50 7.41
N ILE A 213 15.47 21.77 6.55
CA ILE A 213 15.13 22.24 5.21
C ILE A 213 14.25 23.48 5.30
N SER A 214 13.24 23.48 6.16
CA SER A 214 12.30 24.58 6.21
C SER A 214 12.95 25.87 6.75
N LYS A 215 13.78 25.76 7.81
CA LYS A 215 14.50 26.90 8.37
C LYS A 215 15.59 27.45 7.44
N ASN A 216 16.26 26.62 6.64
CA ASN A 216 17.38 27.06 5.80
C ASN A 216 16.98 27.42 4.36
N VAL A 217 15.91 26.82 3.84
CA VAL A 217 15.48 27.01 2.44
C VAL A 217 14.32 28.00 2.32
N PHE A 218 13.34 27.99 3.24
CA PHE A 218 12.20 28.92 3.16
C PHE A 218 12.50 30.33 3.68
N THR A 219 13.53 30.52 4.51
CA THR A 219 13.96 31.85 4.99
C THR A 219 14.85 32.57 4.00
N ASN A 220 15.42 31.88 3.02
CA ASN A 220 16.34 32.47 2.07
C ASN A 220 15.55 33.03 0.86
N PRO A 221 15.46 34.37 0.70
CA PRO A 221 14.56 34.99 -0.29
C PRO A 221 14.82 34.55 -1.72
N LEU A 222 16.08 34.22 -2.05
CA LEU A 222 16.51 33.80 -3.38
C LEU A 222 15.89 32.46 -3.82
N PHE A 223 15.73 31.50 -2.90
CA PHE A 223 15.16 30.19 -3.20
C PHE A 223 13.62 30.21 -3.16
N TYR A 224 13.04 30.95 -2.21
CA TYR A 224 11.58 31.06 -2.08
C TYR A 224 10.94 31.89 -3.20
N ALA A 225 11.60 32.98 -3.64
CA ALA A 225 11.13 33.79 -4.77
C ALA A 225 11.15 32.99 -6.08
N LYS A 226 12.16 32.13 -6.30
CA LYS A 226 12.30 31.28 -7.49
C LYS A 226 11.22 30.17 -7.56
N ALA A 227 10.86 29.59 -6.42
CA ALA A 227 9.78 28.59 -6.35
C ALA A 227 8.38 29.19 -6.55
N LYS A 228 8.17 30.46 -6.16
CA LYS A 228 6.89 31.17 -6.30
C LYS A 228 6.73 31.85 -7.65
N SER A 229 7.81 32.36 -8.26
CA SER A 229 7.79 33.04 -9.57
C SER A 229 7.58 32.10 -10.76
N GLY A 230 7.90 30.80 -10.62
CA GLY A 230 7.67 29.78 -11.65
C GLY A 230 6.25 29.19 -11.68
N ARG A 231 5.34 29.60 -10.80
CA ARG A 231 3.94 29.15 -10.82
C ARG A 231 3.14 30.03 -11.79
N SER A 232 2.77 29.47 -12.95
CA SER A 232 1.94 30.17 -13.94
C SER A 232 0.65 30.69 -13.29
N THR A 233 0.34 31.97 -13.53
CA THR A 233 -0.91 32.65 -13.18
C THR A 233 -2.03 32.23 -14.13
N SER A 234 -2.23 30.93 -14.31
CA SER A 234 -3.38 30.39 -15.00
C SER A 234 -4.63 30.71 -14.18
N GLU A 235 -5.64 31.36 -14.78
CA GLU A 235 -6.89 31.73 -14.13
C GLU A 235 -7.49 30.50 -13.42
N ARG A 236 -7.35 30.45 -12.09
CA ARG A 236 -7.79 29.30 -11.32
C ARG A 236 -9.31 29.28 -11.34
N MET A 237 -9.88 28.38 -12.15
CA MET A 237 -11.29 28.02 -12.03
C MET A 237 -11.60 27.70 -10.55
N GLY A 238 -12.73 28.22 -10.06
CA GLY A 238 -13.18 28.00 -8.69
C GLY A 238 -13.38 26.50 -8.42
N LEU A 239 -13.05 26.06 -7.20
CA LEU A 239 -12.97 24.63 -6.82
C LEU A 239 -14.16 23.78 -7.28
N ILE A 240 -15.38 24.30 -7.16
CA ILE A 240 -16.62 23.60 -7.59
C ILE A 240 -16.68 23.45 -9.12
N LYS A 241 -16.30 24.51 -9.86
CA LYS A 241 -16.23 24.47 -11.33
C LYS A 241 -15.13 23.52 -11.79
N SER A 242 -13.98 23.53 -11.14
CA SER A 242 -12.88 22.59 -11.39
C SER A 242 -13.28 21.14 -11.15
N PHE A 243 -13.95 20.85 -10.03
CA PHE A 243 -14.42 19.49 -9.75
C PHE A 243 -15.43 19.03 -10.79
N LYS A 244 -16.40 19.88 -11.14
CA LYS A 244 -17.40 19.57 -12.19
C LYS A 244 -16.75 19.38 -13.56
N TYR A 245 -15.68 20.11 -13.87
CA TYR A 245 -14.91 19.97 -15.09
C TYR A 245 -14.11 18.66 -15.13
N ILE A 246 -13.36 18.35 -14.07
CA ILE A 246 -12.62 17.09 -13.92
C ILE A 246 -13.56 15.88 -14.02
N ALA A 247 -14.71 15.92 -13.33
CA ALA A 247 -15.70 14.84 -13.33
C ALA A 247 -16.33 14.59 -14.72
N LYS A 248 -16.31 15.57 -15.63
CA LYS A 248 -16.78 15.41 -17.01
C LYS A 248 -15.74 14.81 -17.95
N SER A 249 -14.45 14.79 -17.56
CA SER A 249 -13.39 14.29 -18.43
C SER A 249 -13.43 12.77 -18.52
N LYS A 250 -13.90 12.26 -19.67
CA LYS A 250 -13.91 10.83 -19.98
C LYS A 250 -12.50 10.22 -19.91
N TYR A 251 -11.49 10.98 -20.36
CA TYR A 251 -10.10 10.55 -20.36
C TYR A 251 -9.55 10.32 -18.95
N LEU A 252 -9.81 11.25 -18.01
CA LEU A 252 -9.39 11.07 -16.61
C LEU A 252 -10.12 9.91 -15.92
N TRP A 253 -11.40 9.68 -16.23
CA TRP A 253 -12.13 8.52 -15.72
C TRP A 253 -11.50 7.19 -16.17
N LEU A 254 -11.04 7.10 -17.42
CA LEU A 254 -10.35 5.90 -17.90
C LEU A 254 -9.02 5.68 -17.15
N LEU A 255 -8.25 6.74 -16.90
CA LEU A 255 -7.01 6.65 -16.10
C LEU A 255 -7.28 6.23 -14.65
N LEU A 256 -8.37 6.74 -14.07
CA LEU A 256 -8.85 6.36 -12.75
C LEU A 256 -9.24 4.88 -12.71
N ILE A 257 -10.01 4.41 -13.69
CA ILE A 257 -10.43 3.00 -13.80
C ILE A 257 -9.21 2.09 -13.89
N CYS A 258 -8.22 2.41 -14.74
CA CYS A 258 -7.01 1.61 -14.87
C CYS A 258 -6.22 1.53 -13.54
N SER A 259 -6.03 2.67 -12.87
CA SER A 259 -5.28 2.71 -11.60
C SER A 259 -6.06 2.03 -10.46
N ALA A 260 -7.39 2.12 -10.46
CA ALA A 260 -8.25 1.42 -9.50
C ALA A 260 -8.29 -0.08 -9.77
N ALA A 261 -8.31 -0.51 -11.03
CA ALA A 261 -8.28 -1.92 -11.42
C ALA A 261 -7.01 -2.62 -10.94
N PHE A 262 -5.85 -1.94 -11.02
CA PHE A 262 -4.61 -2.43 -10.39
C PHE A 262 -4.79 -2.66 -8.88
N GLY A 263 -5.25 -1.63 -8.15
CA GLY A 263 -5.43 -1.69 -6.70
C GLY A 263 -6.44 -2.76 -6.27
N PHE A 264 -7.44 -3.01 -7.11
CA PHE A 264 -8.43 -4.06 -6.92
C PHE A 264 -7.84 -5.45 -7.15
N ALA A 265 -7.22 -5.68 -8.31
CA ALA A 265 -6.65 -6.95 -8.72
C ALA A 265 -5.55 -7.42 -7.74
N ILE A 266 -4.62 -6.53 -7.38
CA ILE A 266 -3.54 -6.87 -6.45
C ILE A 266 -4.07 -7.22 -5.06
N ASN A 267 -5.10 -6.51 -4.58
CA ASN A 267 -5.64 -6.75 -3.25
C ASN A 267 -6.45 -8.04 -3.16
N LEU A 268 -7.07 -8.49 -4.25
CA LEU A 268 -7.71 -9.81 -4.32
C LEU A 268 -6.67 -10.93 -4.18
N VAL A 269 -5.57 -10.86 -4.95
CA VAL A 269 -4.50 -11.86 -4.88
C VAL A 269 -3.80 -11.81 -3.52
N GLU A 270 -3.45 -10.62 -3.02
CA GLU A 270 -2.82 -10.44 -1.71
C GLU A 270 -3.67 -11.02 -0.58
N ALA A 271 -4.99 -10.89 -0.61
CA ALA A 271 -5.85 -11.41 0.46
C ALA A 271 -5.78 -12.94 0.58
N VAL A 272 -5.92 -13.64 -0.55
CA VAL A 272 -5.79 -15.11 -0.60
C VAL A 272 -4.37 -15.54 -0.27
N TRP A 273 -3.37 -14.85 -0.83
CA TRP A 273 -1.96 -15.15 -0.60
C TRP A 273 -1.59 -15.00 0.88
N LYS A 274 -2.03 -13.91 1.54
CA LYS A 274 -1.81 -13.68 2.97
C LYS A 274 -2.42 -14.76 3.85
N ALA A 275 -3.59 -15.30 3.48
CA ALA A 275 -4.16 -16.45 4.17
C ALA A 275 -3.25 -17.69 4.07
N LYS A 276 -2.67 -17.95 2.90
CA LYS A 276 -1.71 -19.05 2.70
C LYS A 276 -0.36 -18.82 3.39
N ILE A 277 0.12 -17.58 3.44
CA ILE A 277 1.29 -17.25 4.27
C ILE A 277 1.00 -17.57 5.74
N LYS A 278 -0.18 -17.24 6.26
CA LYS A 278 -0.56 -17.57 7.65
C LYS A 278 -0.57 -19.08 7.89
N GLU A 279 -1.11 -19.86 6.96
CA GLU A 279 -1.12 -21.32 7.05
C GLU A 279 0.31 -21.90 7.12
N LEU A 280 1.27 -21.33 6.38
CA LEU A 280 2.66 -21.80 6.33
C LEU A 280 3.56 -21.22 7.44
N TYR A 281 3.33 -19.96 7.80
CA TYR A 281 4.09 -19.17 8.78
C TYR A 281 3.12 -18.56 9.81
N PRO A 282 2.68 -19.35 10.80
CA PRO A 282 1.60 -18.96 11.70
C PRO A 282 2.02 -17.93 12.75
N THR A 283 3.29 -17.86 13.11
CA THR A 283 3.78 -16.95 14.17
C THR A 283 4.09 -15.56 13.62
N VAL A 284 3.92 -14.52 14.44
CA VAL A 284 4.22 -13.13 14.06
C VAL A 284 5.64 -12.97 13.53
N ASN A 285 6.63 -13.66 14.15
CA ASN A 285 8.04 -13.60 13.76
C ASN A 285 8.31 -14.25 12.41
N THR A 286 7.87 -15.50 12.20
CA THR A 286 8.10 -16.20 10.93
C THR A 286 7.35 -15.53 9.78
N TYR A 287 6.13 -15.03 10.04
CA TYR A 287 5.39 -14.21 9.09
C TYR A 287 6.15 -12.92 8.76
N ALA A 288 6.67 -12.21 9.76
CA ALA A 288 7.46 -11.00 9.56
C ALA A 288 8.75 -11.27 8.79
N GLU A 289 9.44 -12.38 9.05
CA GLU A 289 10.65 -12.79 8.35
C GLU A 289 10.37 -13.02 6.86
N PHE A 290 9.36 -13.82 6.53
CA PHE A 290 8.94 -14.05 5.15
C PHE A 290 8.50 -12.75 4.46
N ASN A 291 7.70 -11.93 5.15
CA ASN A 291 7.22 -10.65 4.62
C ASN A 291 8.38 -9.65 4.41
N SER A 292 9.45 -9.75 5.21
CA SER A 292 10.68 -8.97 5.05
C SER A 292 11.45 -9.37 3.80
N LEU A 293 11.61 -10.68 3.56
CA LEU A 293 12.22 -11.23 2.34
C LEU A 293 11.42 -10.78 1.09
N TYR A 294 10.10 -10.86 1.17
CA TYR A 294 9.19 -10.40 0.13
C TYR A 294 9.38 -8.90 -0.21
N ILE A 295 9.47 -8.03 0.81
CA ILE A 295 9.68 -6.59 0.60
C ILE A 295 11.05 -6.29 0.02
N LEU A 296 12.08 -7.01 0.45
CA LEU A 296 13.43 -6.90 -0.10
C LEU A 296 13.41 -7.17 -1.61
N TRP A 297 12.86 -8.32 -2.03
CA TRP A 297 12.78 -8.69 -3.44
C TRP A 297 11.84 -7.78 -4.23
N THR A 298 10.80 -7.24 -3.61
CA THR A 298 9.98 -6.19 -4.23
C THR A 298 10.80 -4.95 -4.54
N GLY A 299 11.67 -4.51 -3.62
CA GLY A 299 12.61 -3.40 -3.85
C GLY A 299 13.57 -3.66 -5.01
N VAL A 300 14.18 -4.86 -5.03
CA VAL A 300 15.06 -5.30 -6.12
C VAL A 300 14.32 -5.33 -7.46
N ALA A 301 13.12 -5.91 -7.50
CA ALA A 301 12.31 -6.00 -8.70
C ALA A 301 11.91 -4.61 -9.23
N ILE A 302 11.56 -3.65 -8.37
CA ILE A 302 11.27 -2.26 -8.78
C ILE A 302 12.52 -1.64 -9.43
N MET A 303 13.72 -1.82 -8.88
CA MET A 303 14.93 -1.25 -9.49
C MET A 303 15.20 -1.85 -10.87
N VAL A 304 15.14 -3.17 -10.99
CA VAL A 304 15.35 -3.89 -12.28
C VAL A 304 14.29 -3.50 -13.31
N MET A 305 13.01 -3.52 -12.92
CA MET A 305 11.90 -3.15 -13.80
C MET A 305 11.91 -1.68 -14.19
N THR A 306 12.51 -0.79 -13.40
CA THR A 306 12.67 0.62 -13.77
C THR A 306 13.65 0.78 -14.93
N ILE A 307 14.75 0.00 -14.94
CA ILE A 307 15.71 -0.01 -16.05
C ILE A 307 15.05 -0.58 -17.31
N ILE A 308 14.35 -1.72 -17.18
CA ILE A 308 13.64 -2.36 -18.29
C ILE A 308 12.55 -1.44 -18.84
N GLY A 309 11.72 -0.85 -17.97
CA GLY A 309 10.63 0.05 -18.32
C GLY A 309 11.12 1.28 -19.07
N ASN A 310 12.20 1.90 -18.62
CA ASN A 310 12.82 3.02 -19.32
C ASN A 310 13.28 2.64 -20.73
N ASN A 311 13.82 1.44 -20.92
CA ASN A 311 14.24 0.98 -22.24
C ASN A 311 13.04 0.70 -23.17
N ILE A 312 12.00 0.04 -22.65
CA ILE A 312 10.77 -0.24 -23.42
C ILE A 312 10.12 1.06 -23.89
N MET A 313 10.02 2.06 -23.01
CA MET A 313 9.42 3.36 -23.34
C MET A 313 10.24 4.19 -24.34
N ARG A 314 11.54 3.93 -24.48
CA ARG A 314 12.38 4.56 -25.52
C ARG A 314 12.24 3.89 -26.88
N MET A 315 12.04 2.57 -26.90
CA MET A 315 12.00 1.80 -28.14
C MET A 315 10.58 1.60 -28.71
N HIS A 316 9.54 1.69 -27.88
CA HIS A 316 8.16 1.40 -28.27
C HIS A 316 7.20 2.53 -27.90
N ASN A 317 6.02 2.55 -28.53
CA ASN A 317 4.93 3.46 -28.18
C ASN A 317 4.47 3.25 -26.73
N TRP A 318 4.02 4.32 -26.08
CA TRP A 318 3.52 4.31 -24.69
C TRP A 318 2.43 3.25 -24.45
N PHE A 319 1.64 2.91 -25.48
CA PHE A 319 0.60 1.90 -25.41
C PHE A 319 1.14 0.51 -25.05
N VAL A 320 2.27 0.11 -25.64
CA VAL A 320 2.91 -1.18 -25.36
C VAL A 320 3.34 -1.23 -23.89
N ALA A 321 3.97 -0.17 -23.40
CA ALA A 321 4.35 -0.05 -22.00
C ALA A 321 3.14 -0.13 -21.04
N ALA A 322 2.04 0.56 -21.39
CA ALA A 322 0.82 0.59 -20.58
C ALA A 322 0.10 -0.78 -20.50
N VAL A 323 0.17 -1.62 -21.54
CA VAL A 323 -0.46 -2.95 -21.58
C VAL A 323 0.36 -4.03 -20.87
N ILE A 324 1.68 -3.89 -20.77
CA ILE A 324 2.55 -4.89 -20.13
C ILE A 324 2.13 -5.18 -18.68
N SER A 325 1.82 -4.14 -17.91
CA SER A 325 1.47 -4.27 -16.49
C SER A 325 0.20 -5.11 -16.26
N PRO A 326 -0.96 -4.81 -16.88
CA PRO A 326 -2.14 -5.64 -16.73
C PRO A 326 -1.95 -7.07 -17.24
N VAL A 327 -1.19 -7.28 -18.32
CA VAL A 327 -0.94 -8.63 -18.86
C VAL A 327 -0.11 -9.47 -17.88
N ILE A 328 1.00 -8.93 -17.35
CA ILE A 328 1.83 -9.64 -16.37
C ILE A 328 1.01 -9.99 -15.13
N ILE A 329 0.22 -9.03 -14.62
CA ILE A 329 -0.63 -9.24 -13.44
C ILE A 329 -1.68 -10.31 -13.72
N MET A 330 -2.33 -10.27 -14.88
CA MET A 330 -3.34 -11.26 -15.29
C MET A 330 -2.74 -12.67 -15.39
N VAL A 331 -1.63 -12.84 -16.11
CA VAL A 331 -0.99 -14.15 -16.31
C VAL A 331 -0.51 -14.73 -14.97
N THR A 332 0.24 -13.95 -14.19
CA THR A 332 0.78 -14.41 -12.90
C THR A 332 -0.31 -14.61 -11.85
N GLY A 333 -1.36 -13.79 -11.86
CA GLY A 333 -2.51 -13.93 -10.96
C GLY A 333 -3.39 -15.13 -11.30
N ILE A 334 -3.69 -15.38 -12.57
CA ILE A 334 -4.42 -16.59 -13.00
C ILE A 334 -3.62 -17.84 -12.62
N LEU A 335 -2.30 -17.85 -12.87
CA LEU A 335 -1.45 -18.95 -12.45
C LEU A 335 -1.56 -19.22 -10.95
N PHE A 336 -1.50 -18.16 -10.12
CA PHE A 336 -1.69 -18.29 -8.67
C PHE A 336 -3.08 -18.84 -8.30
N PHE A 337 -4.16 -18.31 -8.87
CA PHE A 337 -5.51 -18.78 -8.55
C PHE A 337 -5.76 -20.22 -9.00
N VAL A 338 -5.23 -20.63 -10.16
CA VAL A 338 -5.33 -22.02 -10.63
C VAL A 338 -4.68 -22.98 -9.63
N LEU A 339 -3.52 -22.63 -9.07
CA LEU A 339 -2.86 -23.44 -8.05
C LEU A 339 -3.66 -23.57 -6.75
N ILE A 340 -4.39 -22.52 -6.36
CA ILE A 340 -5.22 -22.54 -5.16
C ILE A 340 -6.54 -23.29 -5.38
N VAL A 341 -7.17 -23.10 -6.54
CA VAL A 341 -8.49 -23.66 -6.85
C VAL A 341 -8.42 -25.15 -7.18
N PHE A 342 -7.35 -25.58 -7.86
CA PHE A 342 -7.17 -26.95 -8.32
C PHE A 342 -6.04 -27.67 -7.57
N ASP A 343 -5.82 -27.30 -6.30
CA ASP A 343 -4.72 -27.81 -5.47
C ASP A 343 -4.68 -29.36 -5.43
N GLN A 344 -5.83 -30.01 -5.23
CA GLN A 344 -5.97 -31.46 -5.20
C GLN A 344 -5.66 -32.14 -6.54
N GLN A 345 -6.11 -31.56 -7.67
CA GLN A 345 -5.82 -32.14 -8.99
C GLN A 345 -4.34 -31.95 -9.36
N ILE A 346 -3.74 -30.81 -9.02
CA ILE A 346 -2.32 -30.54 -9.28
C ILE A 346 -1.45 -31.49 -8.45
N LEU A 347 -1.81 -31.74 -7.19
CA LEU A 347 -1.20 -32.77 -6.35
C LEU A 347 -1.19 -34.14 -7.04
N SER A 348 -2.33 -34.55 -7.60
CA SER A 348 -2.44 -35.85 -8.28
C SER A 348 -1.67 -35.95 -9.60
N LEU A 349 -1.49 -34.82 -10.31
CA LEU A 349 -0.81 -34.78 -11.61
C LEU A 349 0.72 -34.75 -11.49
N PHE A 350 1.24 -34.30 -10.35
CA PHE A 350 2.67 -34.09 -10.13
C PHE A 350 3.22 -34.91 -8.96
N ASP A 351 2.52 -35.97 -8.57
CA ASP A 351 2.94 -36.86 -7.50
C ASP A 351 4.33 -37.45 -7.83
N GLY A 352 5.33 -37.12 -7.02
CA GLY A 352 6.75 -37.51 -7.23
C GLY A 352 7.65 -36.53 -8.00
N ALA A 353 7.13 -35.42 -8.57
CA ALA A 353 7.93 -34.44 -9.34
C ALA A 353 8.17 -33.10 -8.62
N ILE A 354 7.39 -32.78 -7.58
CA ILE A 354 7.49 -31.51 -6.86
C ILE A 354 8.33 -31.72 -5.59
N LEU A 355 9.51 -31.07 -5.53
CA LEU A 355 10.41 -31.08 -4.37
C LEU A 355 9.87 -30.29 -3.14
N MET A 356 8.71 -29.62 -3.28
CA MET A 356 8.18 -28.63 -2.35
C MET A 356 6.70 -28.92 -2.04
N SER A 357 6.24 -28.61 -0.82
CA SER A 357 4.83 -28.81 -0.48
C SER A 357 3.91 -27.90 -1.32
N PRO A 358 2.67 -28.32 -1.64
CA PRO A 358 1.73 -27.52 -2.43
C PRO A 358 1.45 -26.14 -1.82
N LEU A 359 1.35 -26.07 -0.49
CA LEU A 359 1.18 -24.82 0.24
C LEU A 359 2.39 -23.89 0.03
N ALA A 360 3.61 -24.42 0.12
CA ALA A 360 4.82 -23.64 -0.05
C ALA A 360 5.03 -23.21 -1.52
N LEU A 361 4.62 -24.02 -2.49
CA LEU A 361 4.56 -23.65 -3.90
C LEU A 361 3.57 -22.50 -4.13
N ALA A 362 2.36 -22.59 -3.57
CA ALA A 362 1.35 -21.54 -3.67
C ALA A 362 1.82 -20.21 -3.04
N VAL A 363 2.46 -20.27 -1.87
CA VAL A 363 3.07 -19.10 -1.22
C VAL A 363 4.20 -18.52 -2.08
N SER A 364 5.03 -19.35 -2.70
CA SER A 364 6.15 -18.90 -3.54
C SER A 364 5.66 -18.22 -4.83
N ILE A 365 4.71 -18.85 -5.53
CA ILE A 365 4.14 -18.30 -6.78
C ILE A 365 3.33 -17.05 -6.50
N GLY A 366 2.56 -17.01 -5.41
CA GLY A 366 1.89 -15.79 -4.96
C GLY A 366 2.87 -14.68 -4.58
N GLY A 367 4.03 -15.02 -4.03
CA GLY A 367 5.11 -14.07 -3.76
C GLY A 367 5.69 -13.48 -5.04
N ILE A 368 6.03 -14.34 -6.02
CA ILE A 368 6.52 -13.93 -7.34
C ILE A 368 5.50 -13.04 -8.04
N GLN A 369 4.22 -13.43 -8.03
CA GLN A 369 3.11 -12.66 -8.58
C GLN A 369 3.09 -11.25 -7.99
N ASN A 370 3.16 -11.13 -6.66
CA ASN A 370 3.09 -9.84 -5.97
C ASN A 370 4.34 -8.97 -6.20
N ILE A 371 5.53 -9.58 -6.24
CA ILE A 371 6.80 -8.89 -6.53
C ILE A 371 6.76 -8.33 -7.96
N LEU A 372 6.39 -9.15 -8.95
CA LEU A 372 6.30 -8.73 -10.35
C LEU A 372 5.19 -7.70 -10.58
N ALA A 373 4.03 -7.87 -9.93
CA ALA A 373 2.92 -6.93 -10.03
C ALA A 373 3.30 -5.54 -9.50
N LYS A 374 3.96 -5.46 -8.34
CA LYS A 374 4.45 -4.18 -7.79
C LYS A 374 5.60 -3.61 -8.62
N GLY A 375 6.55 -4.44 -9.03
CA GLY A 375 7.66 -4.03 -9.90
C GLY A 375 7.17 -3.39 -11.20
N THR A 376 6.32 -4.10 -11.95
CA THR A 376 5.75 -3.59 -13.22
C THR A 376 4.88 -2.36 -13.00
N LYS A 377 4.09 -2.32 -11.93
CA LYS A 377 3.24 -1.16 -11.65
C LYS A 377 4.04 0.11 -11.33
N TYR A 378 4.96 0.04 -10.37
CA TYR A 378 5.70 1.23 -9.94
C TYR A 378 6.73 1.69 -10.99
N SER A 379 7.20 0.79 -11.85
CA SER A 379 8.23 1.11 -12.84
C SER A 379 7.68 1.41 -14.24
N ILE A 380 6.71 0.63 -14.73
CA ILE A 380 6.22 0.70 -16.11
C ILE A 380 4.89 1.45 -16.17
N TRP A 381 3.90 1.02 -15.39
CA TRP A 381 2.57 1.63 -15.40
C TRP A 381 2.59 3.09 -14.92
N ASP A 382 3.19 3.34 -13.75
CA ASP A 382 3.23 4.69 -13.17
C ASP A 382 3.94 5.67 -14.12
N THR A 383 5.04 5.25 -14.75
CA THR A 383 5.78 6.05 -15.75
C THR A 383 4.98 6.25 -17.04
N SER A 384 4.29 5.22 -17.54
CA SER A 384 3.41 5.32 -18.72
C SER A 384 2.25 6.27 -18.46
N ARG A 385 1.70 6.23 -17.24
CA ARG A 385 0.61 7.10 -16.79
C ARG A 385 1.03 8.56 -16.73
N GLU A 386 2.27 8.86 -16.33
CA GLU A 386 2.80 10.22 -16.37
C GLU A 386 2.83 10.79 -17.79
N MET A 387 3.16 9.97 -18.79
CA MET A 387 3.08 10.37 -20.21
C MET A 387 1.64 10.66 -20.65
N LEU A 388 0.69 9.87 -20.14
CA LEU A 388 -0.73 10.06 -20.43
C LEU A 388 -1.30 11.39 -19.91
N TYR A 389 -0.64 12.06 -18.97
CA TYR A 389 -1.04 13.40 -18.51
C TYR A 389 -0.44 14.54 -19.34
N ILE A 390 0.50 14.26 -20.26
CA ILE A 390 1.17 15.30 -21.06
C ILE A 390 0.19 16.09 -21.96
N PRO A 391 -0.72 15.46 -22.73
CA PRO A 391 -1.58 16.19 -23.68
C PRO A 391 -2.77 16.90 -23.01
N LEU A 392 -2.92 16.80 -21.69
CA LEU A 392 -4.03 17.44 -20.97
C LEU A 392 -3.80 18.94 -20.78
N ASP A 393 -4.91 19.69 -20.73
CA ASP A 393 -4.89 21.09 -20.32
C ASP A 393 -4.36 21.26 -18.88
N GLU A 394 -3.86 22.46 -18.57
CA GLU A 394 -3.21 22.73 -17.28
C GLU A 394 -4.09 22.38 -16.07
N GLU A 395 -5.41 22.56 -16.18
CA GLU A 395 -6.31 22.27 -15.05
C GLU A 395 -6.48 20.77 -14.82
N LEU A 396 -6.71 19.98 -15.87
CA LEU A 396 -6.77 18.52 -15.76
C LEU A 396 -5.42 17.91 -15.38
N LYS A 397 -4.31 18.47 -15.89
CA LYS A 397 -2.95 18.02 -15.59
C LYS A 397 -2.53 18.26 -14.15
N THR A 398 -3.05 19.30 -13.50
CA THR A 398 -2.70 19.64 -12.11
C THR A 398 -3.71 19.05 -11.13
N LYS A 399 -4.97 19.50 -11.18
CA LYS A 399 -6.02 19.08 -10.24
C LYS A 399 -6.57 17.70 -10.57
N GLY A 400 -6.76 17.40 -11.85
CA GLY A 400 -7.27 16.11 -12.32
C GLY A 400 -6.31 14.96 -12.02
N LYS A 401 -5.01 15.14 -12.33
CA LYS A 401 -3.95 14.19 -11.96
C LYS A 401 -3.94 13.89 -10.46
N ALA A 402 -3.92 14.93 -9.63
CA ALA A 402 -3.92 14.76 -8.17
C ALA A 402 -5.15 13.99 -7.68
N ALA A 403 -6.33 14.27 -8.27
CA ALA A 403 -7.55 13.52 -7.95
C ALA A 403 -7.43 12.04 -8.34
N VAL A 404 -6.95 11.72 -9.54
CA VAL A 404 -6.75 10.34 -10.00
C VAL A 404 -5.75 9.60 -9.10
N ASP A 405 -4.61 10.22 -8.78
CA ASP A 405 -3.53 9.59 -8.03
C ASP A 405 -3.93 9.25 -6.58
N VAL A 406 -4.71 10.12 -5.94
CA VAL A 406 -5.13 9.92 -4.54
C VAL A 406 -6.33 8.99 -4.43
N ILE A 407 -7.31 9.11 -5.34
CA ILE A 407 -8.59 8.39 -5.24
C ILE A 407 -8.46 6.96 -5.74
N SER A 408 -7.80 6.74 -6.89
CA SER A 408 -7.82 5.45 -7.59
C SER A 408 -7.27 4.29 -6.76
N ALA A 409 -6.12 4.47 -6.09
CA ALA A 409 -5.49 3.44 -5.28
C ALA A 409 -6.35 3.03 -4.07
N LYS A 410 -7.11 3.97 -3.49
CA LYS A 410 -8.01 3.72 -2.35
C LYS A 410 -9.29 3.03 -2.80
N VAL A 411 -9.91 3.52 -3.88
CA VAL A 411 -11.12 2.92 -4.43
C VAL A 411 -10.85 1.46 -4.81
N GLY A 412 -9.75 1.16 -5.50
CA GLY A 412 -9.42 -0.22 -5.86
C GLY A 412 -9.30 -1.17 -4.66
N LYS A 413 -8.53 -0.79 -3.64
CA LYS A 413 -8.32 -1.61 -2.43
C LYS A 413 -9.57 -1.72 -1.55
N SER A 414 -10.35 -0.65 -1.43
CA SER A 414 -11.58 -0.66 -0.64
C SER A 414 -12.67 -1.48 -1.32
N SER A 415 -12.86 -1.31 -2.63
CA SER A 415 -13.85 -2.08 -3.39
C SER A 415 -13.57 -3.59 -3.40
N SER A 416 -12.30 -4.00 -3.50
CA SER A 416 -11.94 -5.43 -3.40
C SER A 416 -12.12 -5.98 -1.98
N GLY A 417 -11.82 -5.18 -0.94
CA GLY A 417 -12.17 -5.52 0.45
C GLY A 417 -13.67 -5.65 0.67
N LEU A 418 -14.48 -4.84 -0.02
CA LEU A 418 -15.95 -4.89 0.04
C LEU A 418 -16.51 -6.14 -0.63
N VAL A 419 -15.94 -6.57 -1.77
CA VAL A 419 -16.30 -7.85 -2.39
C VAL A 419 -16.02 -9.01 -1.42
N GLN A 420 -14.86 -9.01 -0.78
CA GLN A 420 -14.50 -10.03 0.22
C GLN A 420 -15.44 -9.98 1.43
N SER A 421 -15.71 -8.79 1.98
CA SER A 421 -16.55 -8.64 3.17
C SER A 421 -17.99 -9.07 2.92
N ILE A 422 -18.54 -8.78 1.74
CA ILE A 422 -19.88 -9.25 1.34
C ILE A 422 -19.92 -10.77 1.30
N ILE A 423 -18.94 -11.41 0.63
CA ILE A 423 -18.91 -12.88 0.52
C ILE A 423 -18.82 -13.53 1.91
N PHE A 424 -17.93 -13.05 2.78
CA PHE A 424 -17.79 -13.58 4.14
C PHE A 424 -18.98 -13.28 5.06
N THR A 425 -19.72 -12.19 4.81
CA THR A 425 -20.95 -11.89 5.55
C THR A 425 -22.08 -12.83 5.11
N LEU A 426 -22.19 -13.12 3.81
CA LEU A 426 -23.20 -14.02 3.26
C LEU A 426 -22.92 -15.50 3.59
N VAL A 427 -21.65 -15.90 3.58
CA VAL A 427 -21.20 -17.27 3.88
C VAL A 427 -20.20 -17.25 5.04
N PRO A 428 -20.69 -17.27 6.31
CA PRO A 428 -19.84 -17.14 7.50
C PRO A 428 -18.78 -18.23 7.71
N THR A 429 -19.05 -19.43 7.18
CA THR A 429 -18.17 -20.60 7.25
C THR A 429 -17.15 -20.63 6.12
N ALA A 430 -17.22 -19.71 5.17
CA ALA A 430 -16.31 -19.67 4.04
C ALA A 430 -14.88 -19.33 4.49
N THR A 431 -13.92 -20.05 3.92
CA THR A 431 -12.48 -19.74 3.99
C THR A 431 -12.03 -19.14 2.67
N PHE A 432 -10.83 -18.54 2.64
CA PHE A 432 -10.27 -18.02 1.38
C PHE A 432 -10.15 -19.09 0.29
N THR A 433 -9.86 -20.35 0.64
CA THR A 433 -9.83 -21.46 -0.33
C THR A 433 -11.19 -21.65 -0.99
N LEU A 434 -12.29 -21.63 -0.22
CA LEU A 434 -13.65 -21.87 -0.73
C LEU A 434 -14.12 -20.74 -1.66
N ILE A 435 -13.74 -19.50 -1.39
CA ILE A 435 -14.16 -18.34 -2.21
C ILE A 435 -13.21 -18.05 -3.37
N SER A 436 -12.03 -18.68 -3.41
CA SER A 436 -11.00 -18.47 -4.43
C SER A 436 -11.50 -18.63 -5.88
N PRO A 437 -12.40 -19.58 -6.22
CA PRO A 437 -12.98 -19.66 -7.58
C PRO A 437 -13.75 -18.39 -7.97
N ILE A 438 -14.55 -17.85 -7.05
CA ILE A 438 -15.30 -16.60 -7.28
C ILE A 438 -14.32 -15.43 -7.42
N LEU A 439 -13.32 -15.35 -6.53
CA LEU A 439 -12.31 -14.30 -6.59
C LEU A 439 -11.49 -14.37 -7.88
N MET A 440 -11.19 -15.56 -8.40
CA MET A 440 -10.51 -15.77 -9.68
C MET A 440 -11.33 -15.22 -10.86
N LEU A 441 -12.65 -15.48 -10.90
CA LEU A 441 -13.52 -14.95 -11.95
C LEU A 441 -13.58 -13.41 -11.91
N VAL A 442 -13.78 -12.84 -10.72
CA VAL A 442 -13.79 -11.38 -10.52
C VAL A 442 -12.44 -10.77 -10.90
N PHE A 443 -11.33 -11.40 -10.49
CA PHE A 443 -9.98 -10.97 -10.84
C PHE A 443 -9.77 -10.93 -12.36
N THR A 444 -10.11 -12.02 -13.06
CA THR A 444 -9.97 -12.10 -14.52
C THR A 444 -10.81 -11.03 -15.22
N PHE A 445 -12.06 -10.83 -14.79
CA PHE A 445 -12.91 -9.78 -15.33
C PHE A 445 -12.30 -8.38 -15.16
N VAL A 446 -11.76 -8.07 -13.97
CA VAL A 446 -11.12 -6.77 -13.69
C VAL A 446 -9.86 -6.58 -14.54
N CYS A 447 -9.05 -7.62 -14.73
CA CYS A 447 -7.87 -7.56 -15.61
C CYS A 447 -8.26 -7.31 -17.07
N LEU A 448 -9.29 -8.00 -17.59
CA LEU A 448 -9.79 -7.78 -18.94
C LEU A 448 -10.37 -6.36 -19.12
N ALA A 449 -11.11 -5.88 -18.13
CA ALA A 449 -11.63 -4.52 -18.11
C ALA A 449 -10.50 -3.48 -18.09
N TRP A 450 -9.40 -3.74 -17.37
CA TRP A 450 -8.23 -2.88 -17.37
C TRP A 450 -7.55 -2.84 -18.75
N ILE A 451 -7.31 -3.98 -19.39
CA ILE A 451 -6.73 -4.03 -20.75
C ILE A 451 -7.62 -3.28 -21.75
N TYR A 452 -8.94 -3.48 -21.66
CA TYR A 452 -9.90 -2.76 -22.49
C TYR A 452 -9.89 -1.24 -22.23
N ALA A 453 -9.76 -0.82 -20.98
CA ALA A 453 -9.65 0.60 -20.63
C ALA A 453 -8.36 1.21 -21.19
N VAL A 454 -7.21 0.52 -21.14
CA VAL A 454 -5.96 0.97 -21.78
C VAL A 454 -6.13 1.13 -23.30
N ARG A 455 -6.83 0.18 -23.95
CA ARG A 455 -7.18 0.31 -25.38
C ARG A 455 -8.08 1.50 -25.67
N LYS A 456 -9.05 1.81 -24.81
CA LYS A 456 -9.87 3.04 -24.96
C LYS A 456 -9.04 4.30 -24.77
N ILE A 457 -8.11 4.31 -23.82
CA ILE A 457 -7.20 5.45 -23.61
C ILE A 457 -6.39 5.69 -24.88
N TYR A 458 -5.93 4.64 -25.58
CA TYR A 458 -5.20 4.80 -26.84
C TYR A 458 -5.97 5.60 -27.88
N PHE A 459 -7.24 5.26 -28.10
CA PHE A 459 -8.07 5.99 -29.07
C PHE A 459 -8.45 7.40 -28.62
N GLU A 460 -8.67 7.63 -27.32
CA GLU A 460 -8.94 9.00 -26.84
C GLU A 460 -7.66 9.86 -26.84
N TYR A 461 -6.50 9.27 -26.56
CA TYR A 461 -5.20 9.96 -26.64
C TYR A 461 -4.95 10.50 -28.05
N GLN A 462 -5.23 9.71 -29.09
CA GLN A 462 -5.10 10.14 -30.50
C GLN A 462 -6.03 11.29 -30.91
N LYS A 463 -7.08 11.59 -30.13
CA LYS A 463 -7.96 12.73 -30.41
C LYS A 463 -7.51 14.02 -29.72
N ILE A 464 -6.68 13.89 -28.68
CA ILE A 464 -6.25 15.01 -27.82
C ILE A 464 -4.81 15.43 -28.16
N ALA A 465 -3.95 14.45 -28.49
CA ALA A 465 -2.60 14.66 -29.01
C ALA A 465 -2.65 14.92 -30.51
#